data_AF-A0A3Q0IP98-F1
#
_entry.id   AF-A0A3Q0IP98-F1
#
_cell.length_a   1.000
_cell.length_b   1.000
_cell.length_c   1.000
_cell.angle_alpha   90.00
_cell.angle_beta   90.00
_cell.angle_gamma   90.00
#
_symmetry.space_group_name_H-M   'P 1'
#
loop_
_entity.id
_entity.type
_entity.pdbx_description
1 polymer ?
#
loop_
_entity_poly.entity_id
_entity_poly.type
_entity_poly.pdbx_seq_one_letter_code
_entity_poly.pdbx_strand_id
1 'polypeptide(L)'
;MLQTAPWQRLPLTVQWLKPEYQQVLTEFPTLPKYMAMKMGPLDPKLVKPPKSHPQEPDSDDDPLCSLCQKPIEETDKLACPKCTMLAHMICLANYFLRGSGHYVPVDGKCVECAGYLRWGDLIEKNRERR
;
A
#
# COMPACT_ATOMS: atom_id res chain seq x y z
N MET A 1 -14.40 -16.54 -5.74
CA MET A 1 -14.46 -15.12 -5.27
C MET A 1 -13.07 -14.49 -5.14
N LEU A 2 -12.14 -15.04 -4.34
CA LEU A 2 -10.82 -14.41 -4.15
C LEU A 2 -9.99 -14.30 -5.44
N GLN A 3 -10.24 -15.17 -6.42
CA GLN A 3 -9.56 -15.19 -7.71
C GLN A 3 -10.21 -14.33 -8.80
N THR A 4 -11.34 -13.68 -8.52
CA THR A 4 -12.02 -12.82 -9.50
C THR A 4 -11.73 -11.35 -9.21
N ALA A 5 -11.87 -10.49 -10.22
CA ALA A 5 -11.83 -9.05 -10.00
C ALA A 5 -13.06 -8.60 -9.19
N PRO A 6 -12.93 -7.59 -8.31
CA PRO A 6 -11.70 -6.85 -8.01
C PRO A 6 -10.77 -7.53 -7.00
N TRP A 7 -11.23 -8.55 -6.27
CA TRP A 7 -10.56 -9.13 -5.09
C TRP A 7 -9.13 -9.62 -5.36
N GLN A 8 -8.89 -10.29 -6.48
CA GLN A 8 -7.58 -10.89 -6.81
C GLN A 8 -6.39 -9.91 -6.84
N ARG A 9 -6.66 -8.60 -6.93
CA ARG A 9 -5.65 -7.53 -6.98
C ARG A 9 -5.49 -6.76 -5.67
N LEU A 10 -6.36 -7.01 -4.70
CA LEU A 10 -6.31 -6.31 -3.42
C LEU A 10 -5.28 -6.99 -2.50
N PRO A 11 -4.57 -6.22 -1.66
CA PRO A 11 -3.61 -6.75 -0.68
C PRO A 11 -4.36 -7.37 0.52
N LEU A 12 -5.14 -8.43 0.28
CA LEU A 12 -5.93 -9.09 1.32
C LEU A 12 -5.11 -10.13 2.07
N THR A 13 -5.50 -10.40 3.31
CA THR A 13 -4.97 -11.52 4.11
C THR A 13 -6.10 -12.48 4.45
N VAL A 14 -5.92 -13.77 4.13
CA VAL A 14 -6.80 -14.85 4.57
C VAL A 14 -6.29 -15.37 5.90
N GLN A 15 -7.08 -15.18 6.96
CA GLN A 15 -6.74 -15.59 8.32
C GLN A 15 -7.58 -16.82 8.72
N TRP A 16 -6.93 -17.94 8.99
CA TRP A 16 -7.58 -19.12 9.55
C TRP A 16 -7.55 -19.05 11.08
N LEU A 17 -8.71 -18.84 11.70
CA LEU A 17 -8.84 -18.79 13.16
C LEU A 17 -8.70 -20.16 13.81
N LYS A 18 -9.10 -21.20 13.08
CA LYS A 18 -9.15 -22.60 13.51
C LYS A 18 -8.44 -23.46 12.45
N PRO A 19 -7.25 -24.02 12.74
CA PRO A 19 -6.45 -24.76 11.76
C PRO A 19 -7.19 -25.93 11.10
N GLU A 20 -8.14 -26.55 11.79
CA GLU A 20 -8.90 -27.69 11.29
C GLU A 20 -9.74 -27.40 10.04
N TYR A 21 -10.08 -26.13 9.76
CA TYR A 21 -10.85 -25.74 8.58
C TYR A 21 -9.98 -25.39 7.36
N GLN A 22 -8.66 -25.47 7.48
CA GLN A 22 -7.71 -25.08 6.43
C GLN A 22 -7.82 -25.93 5.15
N GLN A 23 -8.22 -27.21 5.29
CA GLN A 23 -8.29 -28.17 4.18
C GLN A 23 -9.20 -27.70 3.03
N VAL A 24 -10.20 -26.86 3.35
CA VAL A 24 -11.14 -26.32 2.37
C VAL A 24 -10.48 -25.38 1.36
N LEU A 25 -9.24 -24.89 1.53
CA LEU A 25 -8.54 -24.14 0.46
C LEU A 25 -7.39 -24.90 -0.20
N THR A 26 -6.99 -26.06 0.32
CA THR A 26 -5.92 -26.87 -0.30
C THR A 26 -6.40 -27.53 -1.60
N GLU A 27 -7.72 -27.73 -1.74
CA GLU A 27 -8.38 -28.21 -2.96
C GLU A 27 -8.67 -27.09 -3.98
N PHE A 28 -8.47 -25.82 -3.61
CA PHE A 28 -8.74 -24.67 -4.47
C PHE A 28 -7.45 -24.15 -5.11
N PRO A 29 -7.54 -23.45 -6.26
CA PRO A 29 -6.33 -22.97 -6.93
C PRO A 29 -5.58 -22.01 -6.01
N THR A 30 -4.24 -22.02 -6.14
CA THR A 30 -3.32 -21.23 -5.33
C THR A 30 -3.82 -19.80 -5.12
N LEU A 31 -3.73 -19.30 -3.89
CA LEU A 31 -4.13 -17.95 -3.51
C LEU A 31 -3.51 -16.93 -4.49
N PRO A 32 -4.26 -15.87 -4.91
CA PRO A 32 -3.71 -14.85 -5.81
C PRO A 32 -2.39 -14.29 -5.27
N LYS A 33 -1.45 -14.00 -6.17
CA LYS A 33 -0.08 -13.53 -5.88
C LYS A 33 0.02 -12.45 -4.79
N TYR A 34 -1.00 -11.60 -4.70
CA TYR A 34 -1.00 -10.42 -3.84
C TYR A 34 -1.64 -10.60 -2.48
N MET A 35 -2.18 -11.78 -2.20
CA MET A 35 -2.78 -12.10 -0.91
C MET A 35 -1.83 -12.95 -0.05
N ALA A 36 -1.98 -12.83 1.27
CA ALA A 36 -1.24 -13.65 2.24
C ALA A 36 -2.18 -14.61 2.97
N MET A 37 -1.64 -15.73 3.45
CA MET A 37 -2.34 -16.67 4.34
C MET A 37 -1.68 -16.64 5.72
N LYS A 38 -2.49 -16.57 6.79
CA LYS A 38 -2.02 -16.51 8.19
C LYS A 38 -2.87 -17.38 9.11
N MET A 39 -2.23 -18.01 10.10
CA MET A 39 -2.89 -18.89 11.08
C MET A 39 -3.05 -18.18 12.42
N GLY A 40 -4.11 -18.54 13.14
CA GLY A 40 -4.31 -18.15 14.53
C GLY A 40 -5.36 -17.05 14.74
N PRO A 41 -5.54 -16.60 15.99
CA PRO A 41 -6.50 -15.56 16.34
C PRO A 41 -6.14 -14.23 15.68
N LEU A 42 -7.15 -13.40 15.42
CA LEU A 42 -6.93 -12.03 14.94
C LEU A 42 -6.29 -11.20 16.06
N ASP A 43 -5.25 -10.45 15.72
CA ASP A 43 -4.75 -9.41 16.61
C ASP A 43 -5.81 -8.30 16.70
N PRO A 44 -6.37 -8.00 17.89
CA PRO A 44 -7.36 -6.95 18.06
C PRO A 44 -6.78 -5.54 17.83
N LYS A 45 -5.45 -5.44 17.63
CA LYS A 45 -4.72 -4.17 17.42
C LYS A 45 -4.76 -3.66 15.97
N LEU A 46 -5.49 -4.31 15.06
CA LEU A 46 -5.61 -3.90 13.65
C LEU A 46 -6.46 -2.64 13.42
N VAL A 47 -7.00 -2.03 14.49
CA VAL A 47 -7.60 -0.69 14.46
C VAL A 47 -6.87 0.16 15.48
N LYS A 48 -5.63 0.59 15.16
CA LYS A 48 -5.03 1.69 15.91
C LYS A 48 -5.72 2.97 15.44
N PRO A 49 -6.39 3.75 16.32
CA PRO A 49 -6.82 5.08 15.96
C PRO A 49 -5.59 5.91 15.56
N PRO A 50 -5.73 6.83 14.58
CA PRO A 50 -4.63 7.72 14.21
C PRO A 50 -4.16 8.45 15.47
N LYS A 51 -2.86 8.31 15.78
CA LYS A 51 -2.23 9.08 16.84
C LYS A 51 -1.89 10.44 16.23
N SER A 52 -2.77 11.41 16.43
CA SER A 52 -2.49 12.81 16.10
C SER A 52 -1.35 13.31 17.00
N HIS A 53 -0.14 13.36 16.46
CA HIS A 53 0.90 14.22 17.01
C HIS A 53 0.98 15.47 16.14
N PRO A 54 0.73 16.67 16.68
CA PRO A 54 1.04 17.91 15.98
C PRO A 54 2.57 17.99 15.87
N GLN A 55 3.12 17.93 14.66
CA GLN A 55 4.45 18.45 14.39
C GLN A 55 4.28 19.77 13.62
N GLU A 56 4.84 20.82 14.20
CA GLU A 56 4.95 22.15 13.63
C GLU A 56 5.87 22.11 12.40
N PRO A 57 5.53 22.77 11.28
CA PRO A 57 6.46 22.92 10.17
C PRO A 57 7.40 24.09 10.44
N ASP A 58 8.68 23.79 10.61
CA ASP A 58 9.76 24.78 10.55
C ASP A 58 10.65 24.41 9.35
N SER A 59 10.29 24.93 8.17
CA SER A 59 11.15 25.21 7.00
C SER A 59 10.32 25.67 5.80
N ASP A 60 10.71 26.81 5.24
CA ASP A 60 10.04 27.60 4.19
C ASP A 60 10.04 27.00 2.75
N ASP A 61 10.28 25.70 2.58
CA ASP A 61 10.26 25.06 1.26
C ASP A 61 9.32 23.83 1.23
N ASP A 62 8.15 24.00 0.62
CA ASP A 62 7.21 22.91 0.40
C ASP A 62 7.86 21.78 -0.44
N PRO A 63 7.73 20.50 -0.04
CA PRO A 63 8.33 19.40 -0.77
C PRO A 63 7.76 19.29 -2.20
N LEU A 64 8.62 19.15 -3.20
CA LEU A 64 8.23 18.99 -4.60
C LEU A 64 8.05 17.51 -4.98
N CYS A 65 7.09 17.25 -5.87
CA CYS A 65 6.83 15.92 -6.41
C CYS A 65 7.85 15.53 -7.49
N SER A 66 8.53 14.40 -7.32
CA SER A 66 9.51 13.88 -8.29
C SER A 66 8.93 13.58 -9.69
N LEU A 67 7.60 13.52 -9.83
CA LEU A 67 6.91 13.22 -11.10
C LEU A 67 6.36 14.45 -11.84
N CYS A 68 5.79 15.42 -11.11
CA CYS A 68 5.15 16.59 -11.72
C CYS A 68 5.85 17.93 -11.37
N GLN A 69 6.83 17.90 -10.46
CA GLN A 69 7.63 19.03 -10.00
C GLN A 69 6.81 20.17 -9.36
N LYS A 70 5.62 19.84 -8.82
CA LYS A 70 4.76 20.77 -8.09
C LYS A 70 4.83 20.52 -6.58
N PRO A 71 4.54 21.53 -5.73
CA PRO A 71 4.44 21.37 -4.29
C PRO A 71 3.47 20.25 -3.89
N ILE A 72 3.78 19.54 -2.81
CA ILE A 72 2.99 18.44 -2.27
C ILE A 72 2.39 18.84 -0.93
N GLU A 73 1.07 18.76 -0.83
CA GLU A 73 0.38 18.83 0.45
C GLU A 73 0.64 17.57 1.29
N GLU A 74 0.74 17.72 2.61
CA GLU A 74 0.96 16.59 3.54
C GLU A 74 -0.09 15.47 3.38
N THR A 75 -1.32 15.85 3.02
CA THR A 75 -2.48 14.98 2.78
C THR A 75 -2.41 14.18 1.48
N ASP A 76 -1.48 14.49 0.58
CA ASP A 76 -1.26 13.80 -0.70
C ASP A 76 0.16 13.24 -0.84
N LYS A 77 1.02 13.47 0.16
CA LYS A 77 2.42 13.01 0.15
C LYS A 77 2.54 11.50 0.30
N LEU A 78 3.30 10.88 -0.61
CA LEU A 78 3.85 9.53 -0.48
C LEU A 78 5.38 9.56 -0.55
N ALA A 79 6.03 8.92 0.42
CA ALA A 79 7.48 8.80 0.48
C ALA A 79 7.96 7.36 0.21
N CYS A 80 9.01 7.21 -0.62
CA CYS A 80 9.68 5.93 -0.77
C CYS A 80 10.34 5.49 0.57
N PRO A 81 10.18 4.24 1.01
CA PRO A 81 10.84 3.76 2.23
C PRO A 81 12.34 3.46 2.05
N LYS A 82 12.86 3.48 0.81
CA LYS A 82 14.23 3.07 0.46
C LYS A 82 15.12 4.23 -0.03
N CYS A 83 14.55 5.38 -0.36
CA CYS A 83 15.26 6.56 -0.86
C CYS A 83 14.47 7.83 -0.53
N THR A 84 14.94 8.98 -1.01
CA THR A 84 14.37 10.32 -0.74
C THR A 84 13.17 10.70 -1.61
N MET A 85 12.74 9.85 -2.54
CA MET A 85 11.63 10.14 -3.46
C MET A 85 10.34 10.52 -2.73
N LEU A 86 9.78 11.67 -3.12
CA LEU A 86 8.48 12.17 -2.71
C LEU A 86 7.59 12.36 -3.94
N ALA A 87 6.34 11.93 -3.86
CA ALA A 87 5.38 12.14 -4.93
C ALA A 87 3.96 12.32 -4.39
N HIS A 88 3.12 13.02 -5.13
CA HIS A 88 1.67 12.98 -4.94
C HIS A 88 1.16 11.54 -5.07
N MET A 89 0.17 11.18 -4.26
CA MET A 89 -0.46 9.86 -4.32
C MET A 89 -0.98 9.58 -5.73
N ILE A 90 -1.68 10.53 -6.33
CA ILE A 90 -2.27 10.38 -7.66
C ILE A 90 -1.17 10.28 -8.74
N CYS A 91 -0.10 11.09 -8.65
CA CYS A 91 0.98 11.02 -9.62
C CYS A 91 1.66 9.64 -9.60
N LEU A 92 1.99 9.14 -8.41
CA LEU A 92 2.64 7.84 -8.27
C LEU A 92 1.70 6.70 -8.67
N ALA A 93 0.41 6.78 -8.34
CA ALA A 93 -0.59 5.82 -8.77
C ALA A 93 -0.66 5.73 -10.29
N ASN A 94 -0.81 6.88 -10.96
CA ASN A 94 -0.85 6.94 -12.43
C ASN A 94 0.43 6.42 -13.06
N TYR A 95 1.60 6.69 -12.45
CA TYR A 95 2.88 6.15 -12.91
C TYR A 95 2.91 4.61 -12.84
N PHE A 96 2.47 4.00 -11.73
CA PHE A 96 2.40 2.53 -11.61
C PHE A 96 1.33 1.91 -12.52
N LEU A 97 0.27 2.64 -12.84
CA LEU A 97 -0.85 2.17 -13.65
C LEU A 97 -0.65 2.33 -15.16
N ARG A 98 0.44 2.94 -15.63
CA ARG A 98 0.71 3.17 -17.06
C ARG A 98 0.57 1.87 -17.86
N GLY A 99 -0.34 1.89 -18.85
CA GLY A 99 -0.59 0.74 -19.74
C GLY A 99 -1.36 -0.42 -19.11
N SER A 100 -1.81 -0.30 -17.86
CA SER A 100 -2.44 -1.40 -17.12
C SER A 100 -3.96 -1.48 -17.30
N GLY A 101 -4.64 -0.37 -17.62
CA GLY A 101 -6.11 -0.32 -17.72
C GLY A 101 -6.84 -0.48 -16.37
N HIS A 102 -6.13 -0.41 -15.25
CA HIS A 102 -6.71 -0.56 -13.91
C HIS A 102 -6.76 0.78 -13.16
N TYR A 103 -7.62 0.85 -12.13
CA TYR A 103 -7.79 2.05 -11.31
C TYR A 103 -6.91 2.08 -10.06
N VAL A 104 -6.50 0.91 -9.55
CA VAL A 104 -5.73 0.79 -8.30
C VAL A 104 -4.41 0.07 -8.57
N PRO A 105 -3.26 0.70 -8.29
CA PRO A 105 -1.97 0.03 -8.39
C PRO A 105 -1.88 -1.09 -7.35
N VAL A 106 -1.16 -2.15 -7.70
CA VAL A 106 -0.87 -3.25 -6.76
C VAL A 106 0.57 -3.13 -6.29
N ASP A 107 1.47 -2.89 -7.24
CA ASP A 107 2.89 -2.72 -7.04
C ASP A 107 3.48 -1.83 -8.15
N GLY A 108 4.73 -1.44 -7.99
CA GLY A 108 5.49 -0.68 -8.98
C GLY A 108 6.94 -0.50 -8.58
N LYS A 109 7.73 0.19 -9.41
CA LYS A 109 9.12 0.54 -9.12
C LYS A 109 9.24 2.02 -8.78
N CYS A 110 9.99 2.35 -7.74
CA CYS A 110 10.32 3.73 -7.41
C CYS A 110 10.95 4.45 -8.63
N VAL A 111 10.56 5.70 -8.87
CA VAL A 111 11.08 6.50 -10.00
C VAL A 111 12.54 6.90 -9.83
N GLU A 112 13.05 6.95 -8.60
CA GLU A 112 14.45 7.33 -8.32
C GLU A 112 15.37 6.12 -8.12
N CYS A 113 15.06 5.25 -7.16
CA CYS A 113 15.95 4.13 -6.81
C CYS A 113 15.63 2.83 -7.55
N ALA A 114 14.59 2.82 -8.42
CA ALA A 114 14.07 1.63 -9.11
C ALA A 114 13.65 0.45 -8.19
N GLY A 115 13.65 0.66 -6.87
CA GLY A 115 13.28 -0.35 -5.89
C GLY A 115 11.81 -0.74 -6.02
N TYR A 116 11.52 -2.03 -5.85
CA TYR A 116 10.14 -2.54 -5.83
C TYR A 116 9.38 -2.01 -4.62
N LEU A 117 8.16 -1.54 -4.86
CA LEU A 117 7.24 -0.96 -3.89
C LEU A 117 5.87 -1.64 -4.04
N ARG A 118 5.28 -2.02 -2.91
CA ARG A 118 3.89 -2.52 -2.86
C ARG A 118 2.97 -1.36 -2.49
N TRP A 119 1.89 -1.19 -3.24
CA TRP A 119 1.00 -0.03 -3.07
C TRP A 119 0.33 -0.01 -1.69
N GLY A 120 -0.19 -1.15 -1.22
CA GLY A 120 -0.82 -1.27 0.11
C GLY A 120 0.11 -0.84 1.24
N ASP A 121 1.32 -1.40 1.29
CA ASP A 121 2.34 -1.10 2.30
C ASP A 121 2.75 0.39 2.27
N LEU A 122 2.80 0.99 1.08
CA LEU A 122 3.11 2.41 0.91
C LEU A 122 2.02 3.31 1.49
N ILE A 123 0.74 3.00 1.24
CA ILE A 123 -0.40 3.75 1.77
C ILE A 123 -0.50 3.61 3.30
N GLU A 124 -0.32 2.40 3.83
CA GLU A 124 -0.34 2.15 5.27
C GLU A 124 0.74 2.95 6.00
N LYS A 125 1.99 2.88 5.50
CA LYS A 125 3.11 3.61 6.11
C LYS A 125 2.94 5.13 6.05
N ASN A 126 2.32 5.67 5.00
CA ASN A 126 2.06 7.11 4.92
C ASN A 126 0.87 7.53 5.81
N ARG A 127 -0.07 6.64 6.13
CA ARG A 127 -1.11 6.90 7.15
C ARG A 127 -0.53 6.97 8.56
N GLU A 128 0.52 6.21 8.86
CA GLU A 128 1.19 6.25 10.18
C GLU A 128 2.09 7.49 10.38
N ARG A 129 2.42 8.21 9.30
CA ARG A 129 3.28 9.40 9.31
C ARG A 129 2.52 10.73 9.36
N ARG A 130 1.20 10.70 9.25
CA ARG A 130 0.29 11.83 9.44
C ARG A 130 -0.26 11.83 10.85
#